data_AF-A0A2T5KK29-F1
#
_entry.id   AF-A0A2T5KK29-F1
#
_cell.length_a   1.000
_cell.length_b   1.000
_cell.length_c   1.000
_cell.angle_alpha   90.00
_cell.angle_beta   90.00
_cell.angle_gamma   90.00
#
_symmetry.space_group_name_H-M   'P 1'
#
loop_
_entity.id
_entity.type
_entity.pdbx_description
1 polymer ?
#
loop_
_entity_poly.entity_id
_entity_poly.type
_entity_poly.pdbx_seq_one_letter_code
_entity_poly.pdbx_strand_id
1 'polypeptide(L)'
;METDLAGGIVPSALTENLDPHRVNMHGTNTYEPRCKSLVGEVGKAAHCGIYEVRPSPCHDLQPAWEYGEPSPQCDKARIKHGMQPLTLDMWEPLQRR
;
A
#
# COMPACT_ATOMS: atom_id res chain seq x y z
N MET A 1 7.29 -13.96 -10.59
CA MET A 1 6.04 -13.25 -10.25
C MET A 1 5.51 -13.83 -8.96
N GLU A 2 5.01 -13.01 -8.03
CA GLU A 2 4.58 -13.43 -6.69
C GLU A 2 3.12 -13.90 -6.64
N THR A 3 2.53 -14.16 -7.81
CA THR A 3 1.14 -14.56 -7.96
C THR A 3 0.96 -16.07 -7.74
N ASP A 4 -0.23 -16.49 -7.32
CA ASP A 4 -0.62 -17.90 -7.16
C ASP A 4 -0.36 -18.77 -8.42
N LEU A 5 -0.62 -18.25 -9.62
CA LEU A 5 -0.31 -18.93 -10.88
C LEU A 5 1.19 -19.13 -11.15
N ALA A 6 2.06 -18.42 -10.42
CA ALA A 6 3.50 -18.50 -10.53
C ALA A 6 4.15 -19.06 -9.25
N GLY A 7 3.37 -19.69 -8.37
CA GLY A 7 3.83 -20.30 -7.13
C GLY A 7 4.00 -19.34 -5.95
N GLY A 8 3.54 -18.08 -6.06
CA GLY A 8 3.45 -17.14 -4.95
C GLY A 8 2.09 -17.18 -4.24
N ILE A 9 1.83 -16.18 -3.39
CA ILE A 9 0.61 -16.12 -2.54
C ILE A 9 -0.42 -15.11 -3.02
N VAL A 10 -0.03 -14.20 -3.92
CA VAL A 10 -0.89 -13.09 -4.34
C VAL A 10 -1.94 -13.61 -5.34
N PRO A 11 -3.24 -13.37 -5.15
CA PRO A 11 -4.25 -13.82 -6.10
C PRO A 11 -4.03 -13.21 -7.48
N SER A 12 -3.72 -14.02 -8.50
CA SER A 12 -3.47 -13.55 -9.87
C SER A 12 -4.65 -12.78 -10.46
N ALA A 13 -5.88 -13.15 -10.07
CA ALA A 13 -7.11 -12.46 -10.48
C ALA A 13 -7.20 -10.99 -10.03
N LEU A 14 -6.34 -10.55 -9.11
CA LEU A 14 -6.23 -9.17 -8.64
C LEU A 14 -5.08 -8.42 -9.31
N THR A 15 -4.42 -9.02 -10.30
CA THR A 15 -3.25 -8.48 -10.98
C THR A 15 -3.46 -8.32 -12.48
N GLU A 16 -2.71 -7.41 -13.10
CA GLU A 16 -2.64 -7.22 -14.55
C GLU A 16 -1.20 -7.30 -15.06
N ASN A 17 -1.02 -7.83 -16.26
CA ASN A 17 0.30 -7.91 -16.89
C ASN A 17 0.88 -6.51 -17.10
N LEU A 18 2.11 -6.31 -16.62
CA LEU A 18 2.90 -5.12 -16.92
C LEU A 18 3.87 -5.41 -18.07
N ASP A 19 4.58 -6.53 -17.98
CA ASP A 19 5.52 -7.03 -18.99
C ASP A 19 5.71 -8.56 -18.82
N PRO A 20 6.56 -9.25 -19.62
CA PRO A 20 6.69 -10.71 -19.56
C PRO A 20 7.09 -11.31 -18.20
N HIS A 21 7.65 -10.52 -17.29
CA HIS A 21 8.16 -11.01 -16.00
C HIS A 21 7.53 -10.31 -14.79
N ARG A 22 6.67 -9.31 -15.00
CA ARG A 22 6.07 -8.49 -13.94
C ARG A 22 4.58 -8.29 -14.15
N VAL A 23 3.89 -8.21 -13.02
CA VAL A 23 2.48 -7.81 -12.93
C VAL A 23 2.34 -6.61 -12.01
N ASN A 24 1.28 -5.85 -12.22
CA ASN A 24 0.82 -4.82 -11.30
C ASN A 24 -0.45 -5.27 -10.61
N MET A 25 -0.73 -4.75 -9.42
CA MET A 25 -2.06 -4.87 -8.83
C MET A 25 -3.07 -4.12 -9.71
N HIS A 26 -4.26 -4.67 -9.93
CA HIS A 26 -5.27 -4.00 -10.74
C HIS A 26 -5.56 -2.58 -10.24
N GLY A 27 -5.58 -1.62 -11.16
CA GLY A 27 -5.89 -0.22 -10.88
C GLY A 27 -4.68 0.60 -10.43
N THR A 28 -3.47 0.03 -10.38
CA THR A 28 -2.24 0.78 -10.10
C THR A 28 -1.46 1.18 -11.36
N ASN A 29 -1.75 0.59 -12.52
CA ASN A 29 -1.10 0.92 -13.78
C ASN A 29 -1.73 2.16 -14.48
N THR A 30 -1.80 3.28 -13.77
CA THR A 30 -2.38 4.54 -14.27
C THR A 30 -1.76 5.75 -13.56
N TYR A 31 -1.99 6.96 -14.08
CA TYR A 31 -1.51 8.22 -13.50
C TYR A 31 -2.08 8.49 -12.09
N GLU A 32 -3.35 8.14 -11.87
CA GLU A 32 -4.02 8.23 -10.58
C GLU A 32 -4.28 6.83 -10.00
N PRO A 33 -3.25 6.14 -9.46
CA PRO A 33 -3.40 4.77 -9.02
C PRO A 33 -4.39 4.63 -7.85
N ARG A 34 -5.30 3.67 -7.96
CA ARG A 34 -6.14 3.18 -6.88
C ARG A 34 -6.27 1.66 -7.01
N CYS A 35 -5.53 0.94 -6.17
CA CYS A 35 -5.59 -0.52 -6.12
C CYS A 35 -7.03 -0.99 -5.89
N LYS A 36 -7.53 -1.92 -6.71
CA LYS A 36 -8.89 -2.47 -6.57
C LYS A 36 -9.09 -3.22 -5.26
N SER A 37 -8.03 -3.74 -4.65
CA SER A 37 -8.08 -4.39 -3.34
C SER A 37 -8.12 -3.40 -2.17
N LEU A 38 -7.99 -2.09 -2.40
CA LEU A 38 -8.09 -1.08 -1.35
C LEU A 38 -9.56 -0.89 -0.95
N VAL A 39 -9.86 -1.23 0.29
CA VAL A 39 -11.21 -1.09 0.87
C VAL A 39 -11.29 0.24 1.62
N GLY A 40 -12.42 0.94 1.50
CA GLY A 40 -12.68 2.19 2.22
C GLY A 40 -12.11 3.46 1.56
N GLU A 41 -12.14 4.55 2.32
CA GLU A 41 -11.74 5.89 1.87
C GLU A 41 -10.45 6.33 2.57
N VAL A 42 -9.49 6.81 1.77
CA VAL A 42 -8.18 7.27 2.28
C VAL A 42 -8.40 8.48 3.18
N GLY A 43 -7.74 8.47 4.35
CA GLY A 43 -7.94 9.49 5.37
C GLY A 43 -9.14 9.27 6.30
N LYS A 44 -9.96 8.23 6.05
CA LYS A 44 -11.06 7.83 6.95
C LYS A 44 -10.85 6.44 7.53
N ALA A 45 -11.00 5.40 6.69
CA ALA A 45 -10.97 4.00 7.12
C ALA A 45 -10.47 3.07 5.99
N ALA A 46 -9.43 3.52 5.27
CA ALA A 46 -8.83 2.74 4.19
C ALA A 46 -7.93 1.62 4.73
N HIS A 47 -8.04 0.42 4.17
CA HIS A 47 -7.16 -0.71 4.47
C HIS A 47 -7.06 -1.66 3.26
N CYS A 48 -6.05 -2.53 3.25
CA CYS A 48 -5.89 -3.54 2.22
C CYS A 48 -6.87 -4.70 2.46
N GLY A 49 -7.72 -5.02 1.48
CA GLY A 49 -8.64 -6.16 1.55
C GLY A 49 -7.98 -7.53 1.40
N ILE A 50 -6.69 -7.57 1.06
CA ILE A 50 -5.90 -8.81 0.92
C ILE A 50 -4.62 -8.76 1.75
N TYR A 51 -4.67 -8.11 2.92
CA TYR A 51 -3.48 -7.78 3.71
C TYR A 51 -2.55 -8.99 3.92
N GLU A 52 -3.08 -10.15 4.32
CA GLU A 52 -2.29 -11.37 4.57
C GLU A 52 -1.60 -11.96 3.33
N VAL A 53 -2.09 -11.66 2.13
CA VAL A 53 -1.59 -12.21 0.86
C VAL A 53 -1.13 -11.11 -0.09
N ARG A 54 -0.64 -9.99 0.48
CA ARG A 54 -0.11 -8.84 -0.27
C ARG A 54 1.26 -9.15 -0.89
N PRO A 55 1.60 -8.56 -2.05
CA PRO A 55 2.92 -8.74 -2.67
C PRO A 55 4.02 -8.02 -1.89
N SER A 56 5.28 -8.41 -2.11
CA SER A 56 6.46 -7.86 -1.44
C SER A 56 6.53 -6.33 -1.48
N PRO A 57 6.29 -5.62 -2.61
CA PRO A 57 6.30 -4.16 -2.61
C PRO A 57 5.29 -3.50 -1.65
N CYS A 58 4.16 -4.16 -1.38
CA CYS A 58 3.20 -3.68 -0.39
C CYS A 58 3.58 -4.08 1.03
N HIS A 59 4.27 -5.21 1.20
CA HIS A 59 4.76 -5.68 2.49
C HIS A 59 5.95 -4.86 3.00
N ASP A 60 6.84 -4.47 2.09
CA ASP A 60 8.10 -3.78 2.40
C ASP A 60 7.89 -2.32 2.81
N LEU A 61 6.76 -1.72 2.46
CA LEU A 61 6.44 -0.35 2.84
C LEU A 61 6.15 -0.26 4.34
N GLN A 62 7.11 0.27 5.09
CA GLN A 62 6.94 0.54 6.51
C GLN A 62 6.16 1.85 6.75
N PRO A 63 5.21 1.87 7.70
CA PRO A 63 4.60 3.09 8.21
C PRO A 63 5.62 4.14 8.65
N ALA A 64 5.32 5.41 8.37
CA ALA A 64 6.10 6.53 8.91
C ALA A 64 6.11 6.49 10.45
N TRP A 65 7.27 6.77 11.03
CA TRP A 65 7.52 6.85 12.47
C TRP A 65 7.40 5.54 13.26
N GLU A 66 7.08 4.40 12.63
CA GLU A 66 7.06 3.09 13.31
C GLU A 66 8.39 2.77 14.00
N TYR A 67 9.50 3.14 13.36
CA TYR A 67 10.86 2.98 13.86
C TYR A 67 11.55 4.33 14.16
N GLY A 68 10.77 5.37 14.47
CA GLY A 68 11.30 6.69 14.84
C GLY A 68 11.75 7.58 13.67
N GLU A 69 11.55 7.16 12.42
CA GLU A 69 11.96 7.90 11.22
C GLU A 69 10.76 8.25 10.33
N PRO A 70 10.76 9.41 9.64
CA PRO A 70 9.73 9.75 8.67
C PRO A 70 9.80 8.84 7.43
N SER A 71 8.73 8.79 6.64
CA SER A 71 8.70 8.07 5.37
C SER A 71 8.33 9.00 4.22
N PRO A 72 9.27 9.32 3.30
CA PRO A 72 8.98 10.16 2.13
C PRO A 72 7.83 9.63 1.27
N GLN A 73 7.65 8.31 1.24
CA GLN A 73 6.54 7.66 0.52
C GLN A 73 5.20 7.96 1.19
N CYS A 74 5.13 7.86 2.52
CA CYS A 74 3.95 8.23 3.28
C CYS A 74 3.63 9.72 3.14
N ASP A 75 4.63 10.60 3.18
CA ASP A 75 4.45 12.04 3.05
C ASP A 75 3.90 12.40 1.67
N LYS A 76 4.49 11.86 0.60
CA LYS A 76 4.01 12.02 -0.77
C LYS A 76 2.55 11.56 -0.91
N ALA A 77 2.21 10.40 -0.33
CA ALA A 77 0.85 9.88 -0.37
C ALA A 77 -0.12 10.79 0.39
N ARG A 78 0.25 11.26 1.59
CA ARG A 78 -0.58 12.16 2.40
C ARG A 78 -0.84 13.48 1.69
N ILE A 79 0.20 14.12 1.15
CA ILE A 79 0.10 15.37 0.39
C ILE A 79 -0.82 15.18 -0.84
N LYS A 80 -0.65 14.09 -1.59
CA LYS A 80 -1.51 13.78 -2.74
C LYS A 80 -3.00 13.69 -2.36
N HIS A 81 -3.30 13.24 -1.15
CA HIS A 81 -4.66 13.12 -0.64
C HIS A 81 -5.10 14.33 0.21
N GLY A 82 -4.40 15.47 0.15
CA GLY A 82 -4.78 16.70 0.85
C GLY A 82 -4.53 16.66 2.36
N MET A 83 -3.73 15.71 2.84
CA MET A 83 -3.36 15.58 4.24
C MET A 83 -1.95 16.12 4.49
N GLN A 84 -1.71 16.66 5.69
CA GLN A 84 -0.36 17.04 6.12
C GLN A 84 0.50 15.80 6.38
N PRO A 85 1.83 15.84 6.13
CA PRO A 85 2.78 14.81 6.56
C PRO A 85 2.57 14.37 8.01
N LEU A 86 2.90 13.12 8.31
CA LEU A 86 2.80 12.62 9.68
C LEU A 86 3.99 13.13 10.49
N THR A 87 3.75 13.49 11.75
CA THR A 87 4.81 13.83 12.71
C THR A 87 4.92 12.76 13.79
N LEU A 88 6.04 12.72 14.51
CA LEU A 88 6.27 11.71 15.56
C LEU A 88 5.18 11.75 16.66
N ASP A 89 4.76 12.95 17.08
CA ASP A 89 3.71 13.17 18.08
C ASP A 89 2.32 12.68 17.63
N MET A 90 2.07 12.64 16.32
CA MET A 90 0.83 12.06 15.77
C MET A 90 0.84 10.52 15.77
N TRP A 91 2.03 9.90 15.75
CA TRP A 91 2.18 8.44 15.68
C TRP A 91 2.13 7.76 17.06
N GLU A 92 2.78 8.32 18.08
CA GLU A 92 2.81 7.72 19.44
C GLU A 92 1.43 7.38 20.04
N PRO A 93 0.36 8.18 19.85
CA PRO A 93 -0.97 7.83 20.36
C PRO A 93 -1.65 6.67 19.63
N LEU A 94 -1.16 6.26 18.45
CA LEU A 94 -1.71 5.15 17.68
C LEU A 94 -1.18 3.79 18.14
N GLN A 95 0.07 3.73 18.62
CA GLN A 95 0.67 2.48 19.13
C GLN A 95 0.10 2.02 20.48
N ARG A 96 -0.60 2.90 21.21
CA ARG A 96 -1.19 2.62 22.53
C ARG A 96 -2.64 2.11 22.45
N ARG A 97 -3.18 1.89 21.25
CA ARG A 97 -4.54 1.39 21.01
C ARG A 97 -4.49 -0.06 20.59
#